data_AF-A0ABD4V5R9-F1
#
_entry.id   AF-A0ABD4V5R9-F1
#
_cell.length_a   1.000
_cell.length_b   1.000
_cell.length_c   1.000
_cell.angle_alpha   90.00
_cell.angle_beta   90.00
_cell.angle_gamma   90.00
#
_symmetry.space_group_name_H-M   'P 1'
#
loop_
_entity.id
_entity.type
_entity.pdbx_description
1 polymer ?
#
loop_
_entity_poly.entity_id
_entity_poly.type
_entity_poly.pdbx_seq_one_letter_code
_entity_poly.pdbx_strand_id
1 'polypeptide(L)'
;MDRRLERVILELLDGRAPGATICPSDAARAVYEGDDDGWRALMEPARHAARRLVAAGEVEITQGGRPVEPAKARGPIRIRRCR
;
A
#
# COMPACT_ATOMS: atom_id res chain seq x y z
N MET A 1 -13.33 -3.09 5.86
CA MET A 1 -12.40 -2.05 5.35
C MET A 1 -11.08 -2.63 4.89
N ASP A 2 -10.46 -3.51 5.68
CA ASP A 2 -9.20 -4.18 5.36
C ASP A 2 -9.13 -4.85 3.97
N ARG A 3 -10.13 -5.66 3.59
CA ARG A 3 -10.22 -6.25 2.24
C ARG A 3 -10.42 -5.23 1.11
N ARG A 4 -11.00 -4.05 1.41
CA ARG A 4 -11.18 -2.97 0.42
C ARG A 4 -9.84 -2.30 0.13
N LEU A 5 -9.02 -2.06 1.16
CA LEU A 5 -7.68 -1.50 1.00
C LEU A 5 -6.75 -2.44 0.22
N GLU A 6 -6.81 -3.75 0.47
CA GLU A 6 -6.03 -4.73 -0.31
C GLU A 6 -6.38 -4.65 -1.80
N ARG A 7 -7.69 -4.69 -2.12
CA ARG A 7 -8.15 -4.59 -3.50
C ARG A 7 -7.69 -3.30 -4.17
N VAL A 8 -7.87 -2.17 -3.50
CA VAL A 8 -7.46 -0.86 -4.03
C VAL A 8 -5.94 -0.76 -4.21
N ILE A 9 -5.14 -1.37 -3.34
CA ILE A 9 -3.68 -1.45 -3.55
C ILE A 9 -3.37 -2.18 -4.86
N LEU A 10 -4.02 -3.31 -5.12
CA LEU A 10 -3.81 -4.09 -6.35
C LEU A 10 -4.31 -3.32 -7.58
N GLU A 11 -5.51 -2.75 -7.54
CA GLU A 11 -6.08 -1.93 -8.61
C GLU A 11 -5.20 -0.72 -8.98
N LEU A 12 -4.69 0.00 -7.96
CA LEU A 12 -3.80 1.14 -8.16
C LEU A 12 -2.44 0.73 -8.76
N LEU A 13 -1.97 -0.48 -8.47
CA LEU A 13 -0.73 -1.00 -9.06
C LEU A 13 -0.96 -1.49 -10.49
N ASP A 14 -2.10 -2.11 -10.76
CA ASP A 14 -2.46 -2.62 -12.10
C ASP A 14 -2.73 -1.49 -13.09
N GLY A 15 -3.22 -0.35 -12.61
CA GLY A 15 -3.36 0.87 -13.40
C GLY A 15 -2.06 1.61 -13.71
N ARG A 16 -0.89 1.09 -13.30
CA ARG A 16 0.43 1.73 -13.50
C ARG A 16 1.35 0.89 -14.39
N ALA A 17 2.37 1.54 -14.94
CA ALA A 17 3.40 0.86 -15.72
C ALA A 17 4.12 -0.23 -14.90
N PRO A 18 4.61 -1.31 -15.53
CA PRO A 18 5.35 -2.36 -14.84
C PRO A 18 6.52 -1.82 -14.01
N GLY A 19 6.63 -2.26 -12.75
CA GLY A 19 7.66 -1.82 -11.82
C GLY A 19 7.40 -0.46 -11.16
N ALA A 20 6.33 0.24 -11.52
CA ALA A 20 5.88 1.41 -10.78
C ALA A 20 5.48 1.04 -9.35
N THR A 21 5.45 2.07 -8.49
CA THR A 21 5.15 1.89 -7.07
C THR A 21 4.05 2.85 -6.62
N ILE A 22 3.40 2.51 -5.52
CA ILE A 22 2.52 3.40 -4.74
C ILE A 22 3.04 3.56 -3.31
N CYS A 23 2.46 4.45 -2.52
CA CYS A 23 2.64 4.47 -1.07
C CYS A 23 1.30 4.18 -0.35
N PRO A 24 1.31 3.93 0.98
CA PRO A 24 0.08 3.72 1.74
C PRO A 24 -0.94 4.87 1.59
N SER A 25 -0.49 6.10 1.32
CA SER A 25 -1.42 7.25 1.20
C SER A 25 -2.19 7.25 -0.09
N ASP A 26 -1.65 6.66 -1.15
CA ASP A 26 -2.38 6.50 -2.41
C ASP A 26 -3.61 5.62 -2.18
N ALA A 27 -3.43 4.48 -1.51
CA ALA A 27 -4.53 3.56 -1.17
C ALA A 27 -5.51 4.16 -0.14
N ALA A 28 -4.99 4.81 0.90
CA ALA A 28 -5.83 5.45 1.91
C ALA A 28 -6.73 6.54 1.31
N ARG A 29 -6.19 7.40 0.45
CA ARG A 29 -6.95 8.46 -0.24
C ARG A 29 -7.96 7.87 -1.23
N ALA A 30 -7.61 6.81 -1.94
CA ALA A 30 -8.51 6.17 -2.90
C ALA A 30 -9.72 5.46 -2.25
N VAL A 31 -9.58 4.97 -1.01
CA VAL A 31 -10.68 4.34 -0.26
C VAL A 31 -11.53 5.35 0.51
N TYR A 32 -10.97 6.51 0.85
CA TYR A 32 -11.66 7.52 1.63
C TYR A 32 -12.71 8.25 0.79
N GLU A 33 -13.94 8.33 1.30
CA GLU A 33 -15.09 8.93 0.60
C GLU A 33 -15.38 10.37 1.04
N GLY A 34 -14.71 10.86 2.09
CA GLY A 34 -14.87 12.23 2.58
C GLY A 34 -14.02 13.24 1.80
N ASP A 35 -14.34 14.53 1.97
CA ASP A 35 -13.67 15.67 1.33
C ASP A 35 -12.59 16.32 2.22
N ASP A 36 -12.38 15.79 3.42
CA ASP A 36 -11.41 16.26 4.40
C ASP A 36 -10.15 15.35 4.49
N ASP A 37 -9.39 15.55 5.56
CA ASP A 37 -8.15 14.82 5.82
C ASP A 37 -8.33 13.50 6.59
N GLY A 38 -9.56 12.98 6.71
CA GLY A 38 -9.90 11.74 7.41
C GLY A 38 -9.22 10.49 6.85
N TRP A 39 -8.76 10.52 5.59
CA TRP A 39 -7.89 9.47 5.01
C TRP A 39 -6.64 9.19 5.84
N ARG A 40 -6.14 10.16 6.65
CA ARG A 40 -4.99 9.95 7.53
C ARG A 40 -5.24 8.86 8.58
N ALA A 41 -6.48 8.69 9.03
CA ALA A 41 -6.85 7.60 9.95
C ALA A 41 -6.72 6.22 9.30
N LEU A 42 -6.70 6.14 7.97
CA LEU A 42 -6.53 4.91 7.21
C LEU A 42 -5.06 4.55 6.95
N MET A 43 -4.09 5.30 7.49
CA MET A 43 -2.67 5.04 7.30
C MET A 43 -2.20 3.68 7.81
N GLU A 44 -2.45 3.37 9.08
CA GLU A 44 -2.10 2.08 9.65
C GLU A 44 -2.92 0.93 9.03
N PRO A 45 -4.24 1.08 8.78
CA PRO A 45 -5.00 0.12 7.99
C PRO A 45 -4.38 -0.17 6.60
N ALA A 46 -3.93 0.85 5.88
CA ALA A 46 -3.29 0.68 4.57
C ALA A 46 -1.94 -0.05 4.68
N ARG A 47 -1.14 0.23 5.72
CA ARG A 47 0.08 -0.53 6.01
C ARG A 47 -0.21 -1.99 6.34
N HIS A 48 -1.25 -2.26 7.13
CA HIS A 48 -1.67 -3.64 7.44
C HIS A 48 -2.14 -4.39 6.20
N ALA A 49 -2.93 -3.76 5.33
CA ALA A 49 -3.32 -4.33 4.05
C ALA A 49 -2.10 -4.68 3.18
N ALA A 50 -1.15 -3.76 3.05
CA ALA A 50 0.08 -4.01 2.30
C ALA A 50 0.91 -5.17 2.91
N ARG A 51 1.01 -5.27 4.24
CA ARG A 51 1.69 -6.39 4.92
C ARG A 51 1.04 -7.74 4.61
N ARG A 52 -0.29 -7.80 4.59
CA ARG A 52 -1.01 -9.04 4.24
C ARG A 52 -0.81 -9.43 2.78
N LEU A 53 -0.78 -8.47 1.87
CA LEU A 53 -0.45 -8.73 0.47
C LEU A 53 1.00 -9.19 0.27
N VAL A 54 1.95 -8.69 1.06
CA VAL A 54 3.32 -9.24 1.07
C VAL A 54 3.30 -10.69 1.56
N ALA A 55 2.58 -10.99 2.64
CA ALA A 55 2.46 -12.36 3.14
C ALA A 55 1.78 -13.31 2.14
N ALA A 56 0.91 -12.78 1.27
CA ALA A 56 0.27 -13.50 0.17
C ALA A 56 1.16 -13.62 -1.08
N GLY A 57 2.32 -12.97 -1.13
CA GLY A 57 3.23 -12.98 -2.29
C GLY A 57 2.82 -12.07 -3.45
N GLU A 58 1.81 -11.22 -3.27
CA GLU A 58 1.24 -10.37 -4.32
C GLU A 58 2.04 -9.08 -4.58
N VAL A 59 2.64 -8.54 -3.51
CA VAL A 59 3.38 -7.28 -3.53
C VAL A 59 4.65 -7.37 -2.70
N GLU A 60 5.57 -6.43 -2.94
CA GLU A 60 6.75 -6.20 -2.13
C GLU A 60 6.71 -4.79 -1.54
N ILE A 61 7.17 -4.65 -0.29
CA ILE A 61 7.40 -3.35 0.34
C ILE A 61 8.88 -3.00 0.27
N THR A 62 9.16 -1.78 -0.17
CA THR A 62 10.50 -1.22 -0.27
C THR A 62 10.64 0.09 0.50
N GLN A 63 11.85 0.41 0.95
CA GLN A 63 12.22 1.68 1.56
C GLN A 63 13.58 2.09 1.02
N GLY A 64 13.70 3.34 0.52
CA GLY A 64 14.90 3.77 -0.21
C GLY A 64 15.20 2.90 -1.44
N GLY A 65 14.17 2.35 -2.08
CA GLY A 65 14.29 1.47 -3.25
C GLY A 65 14.71 0.03 -2.94
N ARG A 66 14.94 -0.34 -1.67
CA ARG A 66 15.35 -1.69 -1.27
C ARG A 66 14.20 -2.43 -0.60
N PRO A 67 14.02 -3.74 -0.85
CA PRO A 67 13.07 -4.57 -0.11
C PRO A 67 13.34 -4.50 1.39
N VAL A 68 12.29 -4.42 2.20
CA VAL A 68 12.40 -4.37 3.66
C VAL A 68 11.40 -5.31 4.31
N GLU A 69 11.71 -5.74 5.54
CA GLU A 69 10.76 -6.48 6.36
C GLU A 69 9.56 -5.59 6.72
N PRO A 70 8.34 -5.92 6.26
CA PRO A 70 7.18 -5.02 6.37
C PRO A 70 6.78 -4.65 7.80
N ALA A 71 7.05 -5.55 8.76
CA ALA A 71 6.74 -5.33 10.18
C ALA A 71 7.71 -4.36 10.86
N LYS A 72 8.94 -4.23 10.35
CA LYS A 72 9.99 -3.39 10.92
C LYS A 72 10.17 -2.06 10.20
N ALA A 73 9.61 -1.91 9.00
CA ALA A 73 9.70 -0.68 8.21
C ALA A 73 9.06 0.50 8.95
N ARG A 74 9.84 1.57 9.14
CA ARG A 74 9.41 2.82 9.79
C ARG A 74 9.54 3.97 8.80
N GLY A 75 8.54 4.85 8.82
CA GLY A 75 8.51 6.02 7.95
C GLY A 75 7.99 5.71 6.54
N PRO A 76 8.37 6.51 5.53
CA PRO A 76 7.90 6.37 4.16
C PRO A 76 8.31 5.03 3.55
N ILE A 77 7.34 4.32 2.98
CA ILE A 77 7.53 3.06 2.27
C ILE A 77 6.88 3.14 0.89
N ARG A 78 7.33 2.30 -0.04
CA ARG A 78 6.72 2.08 -1.34
C ARG A 78 6.25 0.64 -1.47
N ILE A 79 5.15 0.44 -2.17
CA ILE A 79 4.54 -0.85 -2.46
C ILE A 79 4.63 -1.06 -3.97
N ARG A 80 5.05 -2.25 -4.41
CA ARG A 80 5.11 -2.63 -5.83
C ARG A 80 4.64 -4.07 -6.02
N ARG A 81 4.16 -4.42 -7.22
CA ARG A 81 3.86 -5.83 -7.57
C ARG A 81 5.11 -6.71 -7.43
N CYS A 82 4.94 -7.92 -6.92
CA CYS A 82 5.93 -8.98 -7.13
C CYS A 82 6.03 -9.29 -8.62
N ARG A 83 7.23 -9.64 -9.09
CA ARG A 83 7.45 -10.10 -10.46
C ARG A 83 7.21 -11.59 -10.57
#